data_AF-A0A7W1HV72-F1
#
_entry.id   AF-A0A7W1HV72-F1
#
_cell.length_a   1.000
_cell.length_b   1.000
_cell.length_c   1.000
_cell.angle_alpha   90.00
_cell.angle_beta   90.00
_cell.angle_gamma   90.00
#
_symmetry.space_group_name_H-M   'P 1'
#
loop_
_entity.id
_entity.type
_entity.pdbx_description
1 polymer ?
#
loop_
_entity_poly.entity_id
_entity_poly.type
_entity_poly.pdbx_seq_one_letter_code
_entity_poly.pdbx_strand_id
1 'polypeptide(L)'
;MKTKTAKVLPKTTQDIQNGGLYLQRVRCGKANCKCARGEVHSAYYFFTRRNGKLIKQYVRKAEVEAFSEIVNQSKALKAQKRTSAKQSNELLKRLRVSVREYEQITKLYKEIYNNE
;
A
#
# COMPACT_ATOMS: atom_id res chain seq x y z
N MET A 1 15.00 -14.47 17.80
CA MET A 1 13.88 -14.03 16.93
C MET A 1 13.64 -12.54 17.14
N LYS A 2 13.88 -11.69 16.14
CA LYS A 2 13.63 -10.24 16.27
C LYS A 2 12.12 -10.00 16.17
N THR A 3 11.43 -9.88 17.30
CA THR A 3 10.03 -9.41 17.33
C THR A 3 9.99 -8.02 16.73
N LYS A 4 9.59 -7.91 15.46
CA LYS A 4 9.28 -6.61 14.83
C LYS A 4 8.34 -5.87 15.75
N THR A 5 8.77 -4.73 16.27
CA THR A 5 8.01 -3.90 17.20
C THR A 5 6.62 -3.65 16.62
N ALA A 6 5.58 -4.07 17.34
CA ALA A 6 4.21 -3.96 16.86
C ALA A 6 3.86 -2.50 16.53
N LYS A 7 3.38 -2.24 15.31
CA LYS A 7 3.02 -0.88 14.87
C LYS A 7 1.86 -0.36 15.73
N VAL A 8 2.08 0.70 16.50
CA VAL A 8 1.04 1.28 17.37
C VAL A 8 0.00 2.02 16.52
N LEU A 9 -1.27 1.95 16.92
CA LEU A 9 -2.37 2.66 16.26
C LEU A 9 -2.09 4.18 16.21
N PRO A 10 -2.12 4.82 15.01
CA PRO A 10 -1.95 6.26 14.86
C PRO A 10 -3.04 7.07 15.56
N LYS A 11 -2.73 8.33 15.87
CA LYS A 11 -3.69 9.26 16.50
C LYS A 11 -4.80 9.69 15.55
N THR A 12 -4.49 9.86 14.26
CA THR A 12 -5.46 10.28 13.25
C THR A 12 -5.87 9.12 12.36
N THR A 13 -7.09 9.17 11.82
CA THR A 13 -7.59 8.12 10.91
C THR A 13 -6.99 8.22 9.50
N GLN A 14 -6.45 9.38 9.15
CA GLN A 14 -5.76 9.65 7.89
C GLN A 14 -4.43 8.89 7.82
N ASP A 15 -3.74 8.77 8.95
CA ASP A 15 -2.46 8.03 9.07
C ASP A 15 -2.64 6.50 9.08
N ILE A 16 -3.88 6.02 9.12
CA ILE A 16 -4.18 4.58 9.09
C ILE A 16 -4.08 4.09 7.65
N GLN A 17 -3.05 3.28 7.41
CA GLN A 17 -2.82 2.65 6.13
C GLN A 17 -3.92 1.62 5.82
N ASN A 18 -4.45 1.68 4.59
CA ASN A 18 -5.39 0.67 4.10
C ASN A 18 -4.68 -0.69 3.93
N GLY A 19 -5.15 -1.69 4.68
CA GLY A 19 -4.51 -3.00 4.82
C GLY A 19 -3.39 -3.00 5.87
N GLY A 20 -3.52 -2.21 6.93
CA GLY A 20 -2.53 -2.13 8.01
C GLY A 20 -2.96 -2.90 9.26
N LEU A 21 -2.00 -3.58 9.91
CA LEU A 21 -2.17 -4.20 11.22
C LEU A 21 -1.57 -3.31 12.31
N TYR A 22 -2.35 -3.02 13.35
CA TYR A 22 -1.98 -2.07 14.39
C TYR A 22 -2.29 -2.60 15.80
N LEU A 23 -1.40 -2.32 16.74
CA LEU A 23 -1.60 -2.53 18.17
C LEU A 23 -2.32 -1.33 18.77
N GLN A 24 -3.51 -1.57 19.30
CA GLN A 24 -4.23 -0.57 20.09
C GLN A 24 -4.06 -0.88 21.57
N ARG A 25 -3.73 0.16 22.35
CA ARG A 25 -3.65 0.11 23.81
C ARG A 25 -4.77 0.93 24.41
N VAL A 26 -5.54 0.35 25.34
CA VAL A 26 -6.72 1.02 25.96
C VAL A 26 -6.75 0.78 27.47
N ARG A 27 -7.24 1.78 28.20
CA ARG A 27 -7.63 1.65 29.61
C ARG A 27 -9.14 1.41 29.67
N CYS A 28 -9.60 0.41 30.41
CA CYS A 28 -11.02 0.04 30.44
C CYS A 28 -11.85 0.73 31.52
N GLY A 29 -11.23 1.52 32.42
CA GLY A 29 -11.93 2.28 33.47
C GLY A 29 -12.42 1.49 34.69
N LYS A 30 -12.32 0.15 34.70
CA LYS A 30 -12.73 -0.67 35.85
C LYS A 30 -11.74 -0.50 37.02
N ALA A 31 -12.26 -0.20 38.22
CA ALA A 31 -11.46 0.06 39.42
C ALA A 31 -10.44 -1.04 39.74
N ASN A 32 -10.85 -2.31 39.63
CA ASN A 32 -10.01 -3.46 39.96
C ASN A 32 -9.24 -4.03 38.75
N CYS A 33 -9.20 -3.33 37.62
CA CYS A 33 -8.48 -3.81 36.46
C CYS A 33 -6.98 -3.54 36.56
N LYS A 34 -6.16 -4.46 36.04
CA LYS A 34 -4.71 -4.25 35.86
C LYS A 34 -4.35 -2.96 35.09
N CYS A 35 -5.27 -2.44 34.27
CA CYS A 35 -5.13 -1.13 33.62
C CYS A 35 -4.91 0.02 34.61
N ALA A 36 -5.51 -0.04 35.80
CA ALA A 36 -5.36 0.98 36.84
C ALA A 36 -3.94 0.98 37.43
N ARG A 37 -3.27 -0.18 37.40
CA ARG A 37 -1.88 -0.39 37.86
C ARG A 37 -0.83 -0.10 36.76
N GLY A 38 -1.25 0.42 35.60
CA GLY A 38 -0.37 0.74 34.47
C GLY A 38 -0.32 -0.31 33.35
N GLU A 39 -0.87 -1.50 33.57
CA GLU A 39 -0.92 -2.57 32.56
C GLU A 39 -2.15 -2.44 31.64
N VAL A 40 -2.04 -1.57 30.64
CA VAL A 40 -3.12 -1.32 29.68
C VAL A 40 -3.48 -2.57 28.86
N HIS A 41 -4.75 -2.70 28.52
CA HIS A 41 -5.19 -3.73 27.59
C HIS A 41 -4.61 -3.47 26.22
N SER A 42 -4.19 -4.53 25.54
CA SER A 42 -3.65 -4.44 24.19
C SER A 42 -4.37 -5.42 23.27
N ALA A 43 -4.74 -4.95 22.09
CA ALA A 43 -5.42 -5.73 21.08
C ALA A 43 -4.89 -5.36 19.69
N TYR A 44 -4.81 -6.34 18.80
CA TYR A 44 -4.41 -6.11 17.42
C TYR A 44 -5.65 -5.92 16.56
N TYR A 45 -5.56 -4.96 15.65
CA TYR A 45 -6.64 -4.65 14.73
C TYR A 45 -6.09 -4.48 13.32
N PHE A 46 -6.77 -5.11 12.37
CA PHE A 46 -6.56 -4.95 10.95
C PHE A 46 -7.52 -3.88 10.43
N PHE A 47 -6.98 -2.91 9.68
CA PHE A 47 -7.72 -1.78 9.16
C PHE A 47 -7.76 -1.80 7.65
N THR A 48 -8.96 -1.70 7.08
CA THR A 48 -9.19 -1.58 5.64
C THR A 48 -10.11 -0.40 5.35
N ARG A 49 -10.12 0.05 4.09
CA ARG A 49 -11.09 1.04 3.61
C ARG A 49 -12.00 0.40 2.57
N ARG A 50 -13.31 0.48 2.80
CA ARG A 50 -14.36 0.05 1.86
C ARG A 50 -15.31 1.21 1.64
N ASN A 51 -15.52 1.60 0.38
CA ASN A 51 -16.36 2.74 0.00
C ASN A 51 -15.97 4.02 0.79
N GLY A 52 -14.67 4.30 0.90
CA GLY A 52 -14.12 5.44 1.66
C GLY A 52 -14.14 5.31 3.19
N LYS A 53 -14.98 4.43 3.75
CA LYS A 53 -15.12 4.22 5.20
C LYS A 53 -14.03 3.30 5.74
N LEU A 54 -13.51 3.64 6.91
CA LEU A 54 -12.53 2.84 7.63
C LEU A 54 -13.25 1.68 8.35
N ILE A 55 -12.84 0.45 8.04
CA ILE A 55 -13.31 -0.77 8.67
C ILE A 55 -12.20 -1.29 9.58
N LYS A 56 -12.59 -1.69 10.79
CA LYS A 56 -11.70 -2.21 11.83
C LYS A 56 -12.09 -3.66 12.15
N GLN A 57 -11.15 -4.58 12.07
CA GLN A 57 -11.35 -6.00 12.36
C GLN A 57 -10.39 -6.44 13.46
N TYR A 58 -10.92 -7.14 14.47
CA TYR A 58 -10.10 -7.70 15.55
C TYR A 58 -9.27 -8.88 15.03
N VAL A 59 -8.00 -8.95 15.46
CA VAL A 59 -7.09 -10.04 15.14
C VAL A 59 -6.64 -10.70 16.44
N ARG A 60 -6.79 -12.03 16.54
CA ARG A 60 -6.37 -12.77 17.73
C ARG A 60 -4.86 -12.75 17.84
N LYS A 61 -4.33 -12.77 19.07
CA LYS A 61 -2.88 -12.71 19.31
C LYS A 61 -2.11 -13.83 18.58
N ALA A 62 -2.68 -15.03 18.52
CA ALA A 62 -2.09 -16.18 17.82
C ALA A 62 -2.02 -15.99 16.29
N GLU A 63 -2.86 -15.15 15.71
CA GLU A 63 -2.95 -14.93 14.26
C GLU A 63 -2.12 -13.71 13.81
N VAL A 64 -1.56 -12.94 14.74
CA VAL A 64 -0.85 -11.69 14.45
C VAL A 64 0.32 -11.89 13.51
N GLU A 65 1.06 -12.99 13.67
CA GLU A 65 2.22 -13.29 12.84
C GLU A 65 1.80 -13.56 11.39
N ALA A 66 0.83 -14.45 11.19
CA ALA A 66 0.26 -14.74 9.88
C ALA A 66 -0.31 -13.47 9.21
N PHE A 67 -1.06 -12.65 9.95
CA PHE A 67 -1.57 -11.37 9.42
C PHE A 67 -0.46 -10.39 9.07
N SER A 68 0.62 -10.34 9.86
CA SER A 68 1.78 -9.50 9.57
C SER A 68 2.43 -9.88 8.24
N GLU A 69 2.56 -11.17 7.97
CA GLU A 69 3.08 -11.69 6.70
C GLU A 69 2.19 -11.30 5.52
N ILE A 70 0.88 -11.50 5.63
CA ILE A 70 -0.11 -11.10 4.61
C ILE A 70 -0.01 -9.60 4.31
N VAL A 71 0.09 -8.76 5.35
CA VAL A 71 0.24 -7.31 5.20
C VAL A 71 1.55 -6.97 4.48
N ASN A 72 2.66 -7.64 4.81
CA ASN A 72 3.95 -7.39 4.18
C ASN A 72 3.97 -7.81 2.71
N GLN A 73 3.42 -8.99 2.39
CA GLN A 73 3.27 -9.46 1.01
C GLN A 73 2.38 -8.49 0.20
N SER A 74 1.25 -8.08 0.77
CA SER A 74 0.35 -7.11 0.13
C SER A 74 1.04 -5.77 -0.15
N LYS A 75 1.92 -5.30 0.75
CA LYS A 75 2.72 -4.09 0.53
C LYS A 75 3.73 -4.28 -0.61
N ALA A 76 4.44 -5.40 -0.63
CA ALA A 76 5.41 -5.73 -1.67
C ALA A 76 4.74 -5.78 -3.05
N LEU A 77 3.60 -6.48 -3.17
CA LEU A 77 2.82 -6.55 -4.40
C LEU A 77 2.33 -5.18 -4.87
N LYS A 78 1.85 -4.32 -3.96
CA LYS A 78 1.46 -2.94 -4.30
C LYS A 78 2.65 -2.13 -4.81
N ALA A 79 3.82 -2.26 -4.19
CA ALA A 79 5.03 -1.58 -4.64
C ALA A 79 5.46 -2.05 -6.03
N GLN A 80 5.48 -3.37 -6.27
CA GLN A 80 5.80 -3.96 -7.57
C GLN A 80 4.84 -3.48 -8.66
N LYS A 81 3.53 -3.48 -8.40
CA LYS A 81 2.52 -2.97 -9.35
C LYS A 81 2.75 -1.50 -9.70
N ARG A 82 3.08 -0.66 -8.72
CA ARG A 82 3.39 0.76 -8.96
C ARG A 82 4.63 0.92 -9.86
N THR A 83 5.69 0.16 -9.58
CA THR A 83 6.90 0.17 -10.39
C THR A 83 6.62 -0.28 -11.83
N SER A 84 5.90 -1.39 -11.99
CA SER A 84 5.51 -1.91 -13.31
C SER A 84 4.66 -0.89 -14.08
N ALA A 85 3.65 -0.28 -13.45
CA ALA A 85 2.84 0.76 -14.08
C ALA A 85 3.68 1.98 -14.51
N LYS A 86 4.67 2.37 -13.71
CA LYS A 86 5.61 3.46 -14.07
C LYS A 86 6.44 3.08 -15.30
N GLN A 87 6.98 1.87 -15.33
CA GLN A 87 7.78 1.35 -16.45
C GLN A 87 6.95 1.24 -17.73
N SER A 88 5.73 0.71 -17.64
CA SER A 88 4.81 0.63 -18.79
C SER A 88 4.47 2.01 -19.36
N ASN A 89 4.16 2.98 -18.49
CA ASN A 89 3.89 4.35 -18.94
C ASN A 89 5.11 5.00 -19.61
N GLU A 90 6.31 4.75 -19.09
CA GLU A 90 7.55 5.24 -19.68
C GLU A 90 7.80 4.62 -21.06
N LEU A 91 7.59 3.32 -21.20
CA LEU A 91 7.70 2.63 -22.48
C LEU A 91 6.70 3.18 -23.52
N LEU A 92 5.44 3.42 -23.10
CA LEU A 92 4.42 4.00 -23.97
C LEU A 92 4.80 5.41 -24.46
N LYS A 93 5.42 6.23 -23.60
CA LYS A 93 5.91 7.55 -24.01
C LYS A 93 6.99 7.43 -25.09
N ARG A 94 7.95 6.55 -24.91
CA ARG A 94 9.04 6.32 -25.88
C ARG A 94 8.50 5.80 -27.20
N LEU A 95 7.56 4.86 -27.15
CA LEU A 95 6.92 4.32 -28.35
C LEU A 95 6.21 5.41 -29.15
N ARG A 96 5.48 6.32 -28.47
CA ARG A 96 4.83 7.46 -29.14
C ARG A 96 5.81 8.38 -29.86
N VAL A 97 6.97 8.64 -29.26
CA VAL A 97 8.02 9.46 -29.89
C VAL A 97 8.55 8.74 -31.13
N SER A 98 8.88 7.46 -31.01
CA SER A 98 9.41 6.66 -32.12
C SER A 98 8.42 6.57 -33.30
N VAL A 99 7.12 6.37 -33.03
CA VAL A 99 6.09 6.38 -34.09
C VAL A 99 6.09 7.69 -34.85
N ARG A 100 6.18 8.83 -34.14
CA ARG A 100 6.23 10.16 -34.77
C ARG A 100 7.49 10.35 -35.63
N GLU A 101 8.63 9.82 -35.20
CA GLU A 101 9.86 9.84 -35.99
C GLU A 101 9.70 9.03 -37.29
N TYR A 102 9.10 7.84 -37.23
CA TYR A 102 8.81 7.04 -38.42
C TYR A 102 7.83 7.72 -39.38
N GLU A 103 6.81 8.41 -38.87
CA GLU A 103 5.90 9.22 -39.71
C GLU A 103 6.65 10.34 -40.44
N GLN A 104 7.61 11.00 -39.77
CA GLN A 104 8.43 12.05 -40.40
C GLN A 104 9.35 11.46 -41.47
N ILE A 105 10.01 10.35 -41.19
CA ILE A 105 10.89 9.66 -42.15
C ILE A 105 10.09 9.22 -43.38
N THR A 106 8.93 8.62 -43.20
CA THR A 106 8.08 8.17 -44.32
C THR A 106 7.57 9.34 -45.16
N LYS A 107 7.29 10.50 -44.55
CA LYS A 107 6.95 11.73 -45.27
C LYS A 107 8.12 12.21 -46.14
N LEU A 108 9.31 12.30 -45.58
CA LEU A 108 10.53 12.70 -46.31
C LEU A 108 10.85 11.75 -47.47
N TYR A 109 10.71 10.44 -47.24
CA TYR A 109 10.90 9.44 -48.30
C TYR A 109 9.95 9.68 -49.49
N LYS A 110 8.66 9.94 -49.24
CA LYS A 110 7.71 10.26 -50.31
C LYS A 110 8.07 11.52 -51.07
N GLU A 111 8.57 12.55 -50.39
CA GLU A 111 9.01 13.80 -51.02
C GLU A 111 10.24 13.59 -51.92
N ILE A 112 11.14 12.67 -51.58
CA ILE A 112 12.32 12.37 -52.41
C ILE A 112 11.94 11.56 -53.65
N TYR A 113 11.09 10.54 -53.49
CA TYR A 113 10.88 9.53 -54.53
C TYR A 113 9.58 9.66 -55.34
N ASN A 114 8.67 10.57 -54.99
CA ASN A 114 7.43 10.83 -55.77
C ASN A 114 7.39 12.23 -56.41
N ASN A 115 8.54 12.90 -56.54
CA ASN A 115 8.68 14.21 -57.22
C ASN A 115 9.26 14.09 -58.66
N GLU A 116 9.16 12.90 -59.27
CA GLU A 116 9.30 12.68 -60.72
C GLU A 116 7.91 12.49 -61.36
#